data_AF-A0A452GL21-F1
#
_entry.id   AF-A0A452GL21-F1
#
_cell.length_a   1.000
_cell.length_b   1.000
_cell.length_c   1.000
_cell.angle_alpha   90.00
_cell.angle_beta   90.00
_cell.angle_gamma   90.00
#
_symmetry.space_group_name_H-M   'P 1'
#
loop_
_entity.id
_entity.type
_entity.pdbx_description
1 polymer ?
#
loop_
_entity_poly.entity_id
_entity_poly.type
_entity_poly.pdbx_seq_one_letter_code
_entity_poly.pdbx_strand_id
1 'polypeptide(L)'
;RHRTLQWCGGPLVLPTVSLPFQCVLSGSWRSSVGCKMVVSELSEAGAFSGSYLSAAMAPKADRLASRLHGIQHGASPTEQPTFGFTVKWQFSDSMSVFVGQCFVDDQGEETLQTMWLLRQEVGSPGADWKATRVGTNVFTRIKGQNMRESMRSDSAR
;
A
#
# COMPACT_ATOMS: atom_id res chain seq x y z
N ARG A 1 -2.41 -54.34 -37.94
CA ARG A 1 -2.30 -54.51 -36.47
C ARG A 1 -1.22 -53.54 -35.97
N HIS A 2 -1.59 -52.31 -35.66
CA HIS A 2 -0.64 -51.32 -35.12
C HIS A 2 -0.43 -51.60 -33.63
N ARG A 3 0.83 -51.82 -33.23
CA ARG A 3 1.24 -51.96 -31.84
C ARG A 3 1.53 -50.58 -31.26
N THR A 4 0.78 -50.22 -30.24
CA THR A 4 1.01 -49.08 -29.36
C THR A 4 2.31 -49.29 -28.58
N LEU A 5 3.26 -48.37 -28.69
CA LEU A 5 4.40 -48.28 -27.78
C LEU A 5 4.04 -47.28 -26.68
N GLN A 6 3.76 -47.82 -25.51
CA GLN A 6 3.45 -47.09 -24.29
C GLN A 6 4.78 -46.63 -23.65
N TRP A 7 4.96 -45.31 -23.53
CA TRP A 7 6.08 -44.71 -22.81
C TRP A 7 5.66 -44.42 -21.36
N CYS A 8 6.37 -45.03 -20.40
CA CYS A 8 6.32 -44.66 -18.99
C CYS A 8 7.22 -43.44 -18.76
N GLY A 9 6.64 -42.25 -18.77
CA GLY A 9 7.27 -41.04 -18.22
C GLY A 9 6.63 -40.73 -16.87
N GLY A 10 7.43 -40.71 -15.80
CA GLY A 10 6.98 -40.34 -14.45
C GLY A 10 6.39 -38.92 -14.39
N PRO A 11 5.72 -38.56 -13.28
CA PRO A 11 5.08 -37.26 -13.15
C PRO A 11 6.11 -36.14 -13.36
N LEU A 12 5.81 -35.28 -14.34
CA LEU A 12 6.47 -34.00 -14.56
C LEU A 12 6.40 -33.22 -13.25
N VAL A 13 7.56 -32.96 -12.64
CA VAL A 13 7.70 -31.92 -11.63
C VAL A 13 7.50 -30.61 -12.39
N LEU A 14 6.27 -30.07 -12.33
CA LEU A 14 6.02 -28.73 -12.86
C LEU A 14 6.90 -27.74 -12.09
N PRO A 15 7.51 -26.75 -12.77
CA PRO A 15 8.25 -25.72 -12.09
C PRO A 15 7.33 -25.06 -11.06
N THR A 16 7.81 -24.93 -9.83
CA THR A 16 7.17 -24.11 -8.79
C THR A 16 6.77 -22.79 -9.42
N VAL A 17 5.47 -22.55 -9.52
CA VAL A 17 4.90 -21.25 -9.87
C VAL A 17 5.57 -20.26 -8.92
N SER A 18 6.40 -19.34 -9.43
CA SER A 18 6.88 -18.24 -8.62
C SER A 18 5.62 -17.51 -8.14
N LEU A 19 5.37 -17.54 -6.83
CA LEU A 19 4.30 -16.76 -6.26
C LEU A 19 4.50 -15.31 -6.74
N PRO A 20 3.46 -14.64 -7.27
CA PRO A 20 3.59 -13.27 -7.76
C PRO A 20 4.19 -12.43 -6.64
N PHE A 21 5.24 -11.67 -6.96
CA PHE A 21 6.04 -10.86 -6.02
C PHE A 21 5.24 -10.41 -4.80
N GLN A 22 5.44 -11.11 -3.68
CA GLN A 22 4.84 -10.78 -2.40
C GLN A 22 5.44 -9.46 -1.91
N CYS A 23 4.62 -8.57 -1.37
CA CYS A 23 5.00 -7.25 -0.86
C CYS A 23 5.46 -6.20 -1.89
N VAL A 24 4.78 -6.12 -3.03
CA VAL A 24 4.85 -4.95 -3.93
C VAL A 24 3.82 -3.91 -3.51
N LEU A 25 4.25 -2.69 -3.16
CA LEU A 25 3.35 -1.63 -2.68
C LEU A 25 2.31 -1.16 -3.69
N SER A 26 2.54 -1.34 -5.00
CA SER A 26 1.58 -0.95 -6.04
C SER A 26 0.19 -1.54 -5.77
N GLY A 27 -0.84 -0.72 -5.93
CA GLY A 27 -2.24 -1.09 -5.71
C GLY A 27 -2.94 -0.28 -4.63
N SER A 28 -4.07 -0.80 -4.14
CA SER A 28 -4.95 -0.13 -3.20
C SER A 28 -4.89 -0.75 -1.80
N TRP A 29 -4.79 0.12 -0.80
CA TRP A 29 -4.63 -0.23 0.61
C TRP A 29 -5.66 0.49 1.47
N ARG A 30 -6.11 -0.17 2.53
CA ARG A 30 -6.98 0.42 3.57
C ARG A 30 -6.29 0.33 4.91
N SER A 31 -6.23 1.45 5.64
CA SER A 31 -5.73 1.46 7.01
C SER A 31 -6.78 0.96 8.01
N SER A 32 -6.34 0.53 9.19
CA SER A 32 -7.18 0.17 10.34
C SER A 32 -8.17 1.26 10.78
N VAL A 33 -7.88 2.53 10.49
CA VAL A 33 -8.73 3.69 10.83
C VAL A 33 -9.57 4.18 9.64
N GLY A 34 -9.60 3.45 8.53
CA GLY A 34 -10.45 3.74 7.37
C GLY A 34 -9.84 4.66 6.29
N CYS A 35 -8.60 5.12 6.43
CA CYS A 35 -7.90 5.80 5.34
C CYS A 35 -7.71 4.87 4.14
N LYS A 36 -7.73 5.42 2.93
CA LYS A 36 -7.47 4.69 1.68
C LYS A 36 -6.23 5.25 1.02
N MET A 37 -5.34 4.37 0.59
CA MET A 37 -4.12 4.72 -0.12
C MET A 37 -4.08 3.97 -1.45
N VAL A 38 -3.73 4.67 -2.53
CA VAL A 38 -3.54 4.07 -3.85
C VAL A 38 -2.14 4.43 -4.31
N VAL A 39 -1.32 3.41 -4.56
CA VAL A 39 0.08 3.54 -4.99
C VAL A 39 0.16 3.14 -6.46
N SER A 40 0.85 3.96 -7.25
CA SER A 40 1.13 3.68 -8.66
C SER A 40 2.09 2.50 -8.80
N GLU A 41 2.36 2.11 -10.04
CA GLU A 41 3.51 1.25 -10.31
C GLU A 41 4.80 1.90 -9.79
N LEU A 42 5.70 1.04 -9.30
CA LEU A 42 7.01 1.42 -8.81
C LEU A 42 7.98 1.47 -10.00
N SER A 43 8.90 2.43 -9.99
CA SER A 43 10.02 2.44 -10.93
C SER A 43 11.01 1.32 -10.62
N GLU A 44 11.98 1.08 -11.52
CA GLU A 44 13.08 0.14 -11.29
C GLU A 44 13.88 0.46 -10.02
N ALA A 45 13.97 1.74 -9.65
CA ALA A 45 14.62 2.19 -8.43
C ALA A 45 13.72 2.12 -7.17
N GLY A 46 12.53 1.53 -7.30
CA GLY A 46 11.55 1.43 -6.21
C GLY A 46 10.80 2.71 -5.89
N ALA A 47 10.99 3.78 -6.67
CA ALA A 47 10.28 5.04 -6.45
C ALA A 47 8.82 4.93 -6.91
N PHE A 48 7.91 5.55 -6.18
CA PHE A 48 6.49 5.53 -6.50
C PHE A 48 5.80 6.85 -6.19
N SER A 49 4.62 7.01 -6.80
CA SER A 49 3.67 8.09 -6.53
C SER A 49 2.32 7.50 -6.15
N GLY A 50 1.38 8.34 -5.74
CA GLY A 50 0.04 7.86 -5.44
C GLY A 50 -0.88 8.92 -4.87
N SER A 51 -1.97 8.44 -4.28
CA SER A 51 -2.95 9.25 -3.57
C SER A 51 -3.27 8.66 -2.20
N TYR A 52 -3.52 9.56 -1.25
CA TYR A 52 -3.91 9.25 0.12
C TYR A 52 -5.21 9.97 0.45
N LEU A 53 -6.22 9.21 0.88
CA LEU A 53 -7.48 9.71 1.35
C LEU A 53 -7.59 9.46 2.86
N SER A 54 -7.63 10.55 3.63
CA SER A 54 -7.84 10.48 5.07
C SER A 54 -9.27 10.05 5.39
N ALA A 55 -9.43 9.18 6.40
CA ALA A 55 -10.73 8.73 6.88
C ALA A 55 -11.65 9.90 7.29
N ALA A 56 -11.07 10.93 7.91
CA ALA A 56 -11.79 12.14 8.33
C ALA A 56 -12.40 12.91 7.15
N MET A 57 -11.93 12.65 5.93
CA MET A 57 -12.33 13.36 4.71
C MET A 57 -13.13 12.47 3.75
N ALA A 58 -13.50 11.25 4.16
CA ALA A 58 -14.27 10.31 3.34
C ALA A 58 -15.57 10.90 2.74
N PRO A 59 -16.34 11.77 3.43
CA PRO A 59 -17.51 12.42 2.84
C PRO A 59 -17.22 13.44 1.72
N LYS A 60 -15.94 13.74 1.43
CA LYS A 60 -15.48 14.72 0.42
C LYS A 60 -14.39 14.12 -0.50
N ALA A 61 -14.42 12.79 -0.66
CA ALA A 61 -13.32 11.99 -1.20
C ALA A 61 -12.95 12.31 -2.66
N ASP A 62 -13.92 12.74 -3.45
CA ASP A 62 -13.79 13.12 -4.86
C ASP A 62 -12.97 14.39 -5.10
N ARG A 63 -12.80 15.25 -4.07
CA ARG A 63 -12.09 16.53 -4.21
C ARG A 63 -10.82 16.70 -3.36
N LEU A 64 -10.52 15.77 -2.44
CA LEU A 64 -9.51 16.01 -1.37
C LEU A 64 -8.46 14.90 -1.22
N ALA A 65 -8.31 14.02 -2.21
CA ALA A 65 -7.23 13.04 -2.24
C ALA A 65 -5.85 13.74 -2.28
N SER A 66 -5.01 13.47 -1.28
CA SER A 66 -3.70 14.10 -1.14
C SER A 66 -2.64 13.32 -1.90
N ARG A 67 -1.70 14.01 -2.56
CA ARG A 67 -0.65 13.33 -3.34
C ARG A 67 0.38 12.73 -2.39
N LEU A 68 0.89 11.55 -2.72
CA LEU A 68 2.01 10.93 -2.02
C LEU A 68 3.14 10.57 -2.99
N HIS A 69 4.37 10.56 -2.48
CA HIS A 69 5.56 10.10 -3.18
C HIS A 69 6.47 9.36 -2.20
N GLY A 70 7.12 8.29 -2.65
CA GLY A 70 7.95 7.47 -1.78
C GLY A 70 8.92 6.58 -2.52
N ILE A 71 9.60 5.75 -1.75
CA ILE A 71 10.51 4.72 -2.23
C ILE A 71 10.31 3.44 -1.41
N GLN A 72 10.34 2.32 -2.11
CA GLN A 72 10.40 0.99 -1.53
C GLN A 72 11.81 0.44 -1.79
N HIS A 73 12.40 -0.25 -0.81
CA HIS A 73 13.55 -1.09 -1.11
C HIS A 73 13.17 -2.18 -2.14
N GLY A 74 14.14 -2.59 -2.95
CA GLY A 74 13.92 -3.59 -4.00
C GLY A 74 13.22 -4.83 -3.45
N ALA A 75 12.16 -5.28 -4.11
CA ALA A 75 11.47 -6.51 -3.73
C ALA A 75 12.27 -7.69 -4.27
N SER A 76 13.17 -8.27 -3.47
CA SER A 76 13.63 -9.62 -3.76
C SER A 76 12.51 -10.63 -3.43
N PRO A 77 12.45 -11.80 -4.08
CA PRO A 77 11.39 -12.80 -3.85
C PRO A 77 11.29 -13.33 -2.41
N THR A 78 12.26 -12.99 -1.55
CA THR A 78 12.33 -13.35 -0.12
C THR A 78 12.12 -12.17 0.83
N GLU A 79 11.94 -10.96 0.31
CA GLU A 79 12.03 -9.75 1.11
C GLU A 79 10.65 -9.15 1.39
N GLN A 80 10.37 -9.03 2.69
CA GLN A 80 9.36 -8.18 3.30
C GLN A 80 9.98 -6.76 3.41
N PRO A 81 9.90 -5.91 2.37
CA PRO A 81 10.78 -4.77 2.22
C PRO A 81 10.31 -3.58 3.06
N THR A 82 11.27 -2.75 3.46
CA THR A 82 10.98 -1.45 4.05
C THR A 82 10.64 -0.43 2.97
N PHE A 83 9.89 0.59 3.37
CA PHE A 83 9.52 1.70 2.51
C PHE A 83 9.31 2.97 3.31
N GLY A 84 9.31 4.09 2.61
CA GLY A 84 8.86 5.36 3.15
C GLY A 84 8.18 6.20 2.09
N PHE A 85 7.22 7.03 2.51
CA PHE A 85 6.56 7.98 1.63
C PHE A 85 6.13 9.25 2.37
N THR A 86 6.02 10.33 1.61
CA THR A 86 5.53 11.63 2.08
C THR A 86 4.17 11.89 1.47
N VAL A 87 3.23 12.38 2.28
CA VAL A 87 1.91 12.87 1.87
C VAL A 87 1.90 14.39 1.98
N LYS A 88 1.62 15.07 0.86
CA LYS A 88 1.34 16.51 0.83
C LYS A 88 -0.16 16.71 0.91
N TRP A 89 -0.65 17.18 2.05
CA TRP A 89 -2.08 17.35 2.29
C TRP A 89 -2.65 18.48 1.41
N GLN A 90 -3.72 18.20 0.67
CA GLN A 90 -4.34 19.21 -0.21
C GLN A 90 -5.22 20.22 0.53
N PHE A 91 -5.64 19.91 1.75
CA PHE A 91 -6.62 20.69 2.53
C PHE A 91 -6.00 21.45 3.72
N SER A 92 -4.67 21.45 3.84
CA SER A 92 -3.94 22.13 4.91
C SER A 92 -2.48 22.28 4.53
N ASP A 93 -1.79 23.25 5.12
CA ASP A 93 -0.33 23.43 4.98
C ASP A 93 0.49 22.47 5.86
N SER A 94 -0.01 21.26 6.06
CA SER A 94 0.70 20.20 6.78
C SER A 94 1.28 19.17 5.82
N MET A 95 2.21 18.37 6.33
CA MET A 95 2.74 17.20 5.63
C MET A 95 2.80 16.00 6.57
N SER A 96 2.71 14.80 6.02
CA SER A 96 2.98 13.58 6.77
C SER A 96 4.07 12.78 6.10
N VAL A 97 4.93 12.14 6.90
CA VAL A 97 5.84 11.11 6.43
C VAL A 97 5.45 9.79 7.08
N PHE A 98 5.50 8.72 6.29
CA PHE A 98 5.27 7.36 6.72
C PHE A 98 6.55 6.57 6.46
N VAL A 99 6.88 5.69 7.40
CA VAL A 99 7.91 4.67 7.25
C VAL A 99 7.34 3.36 7.73
N GLY A 100 7.68 2.27 7.05
CA GLY A 100 7.15 0.97 7.41
C GLY A 100 7.82 -0.18 6.69
N GLN A 101 7.24 -1.34 6.91
CA GLN A 101 7.63 -2.59 6.30
C GLN A 101 6.38 -3.36 5.89
N CYS A 102 6.43 -3.98 4.71
CA CYS A 102 5.39 -4.89 4.28
C CYS A 102 5.70 -6.29 4.80
N PHE A 103 4.70 -6.96 5.36
CA PHE A 103 4.78 -8.33 5.86
C PHE A 103 3.77 -9.22 5.13
N VAL A 104 4.12 -10.50 4.95
CA VAL A 104 3.23 -11.53 4.41
C VAL A 104 3.12 -12.66 5.42
N ASP A 105 1.88 -13.05 5.76
CA ASP A 105 1.63 -14.16 6.69
C ASP A 105 1.63 -15.53 6.00
N ASP A 106 1.46 -16.59 6.78
CA ASP A 106 1.43 -17.98 6.30
C ASP A 106 0.26 -18.26 5.33
N GLN A 107 -0.75 -17.38 5.31
CA GLN A 107 -1.90 -17.42 4.43
C GLN A 107 -1.69 -16.61 3.14
N GLY A 108 -0.57 -15.89 3.01
CA GLY A 108 -0.25 -15.04 1.88
C GLY A 108 -0.92 -13.67 1.93
N GLU A 109 -1.48 -13.25 3.08
CA GLU A 109 -2.07 -11.94 3.25
C GLU A 109 -1.01 -10.90 3.59
N GLU A 110 -1.10 -9.77 2.89
CA GLU A 110 -0.12 -8.68 3.03
C GLU A 110 -0.60 -7.61 4.01
N THR A 111 0.30 -7.20 4.90
CA THR A 111 0.08 -6.08 5.81
C THR A 111 1.22 -5.07 5.74
N LEU A 112 0.89 -3.78 5.74
CA LEU A 112 1.89 -2.73 5.90
C LEU A 112 1.86 -2.24 7.34
N GLN A 113 2.92 -2.53 8.08
CA GLN A 113 3.11 -1.99 9.44
C GLN A 113 3.86 -0.67 9.32
N THR A 114 3.24 0.43 9.75
CA THR A 114 3.80 1.77 9.56
C THR A 114 3.79 2.61 10.83
N MET A 115 4.76 3.50 10.91
CA MET A 115 4.77 4.68 11.78
C MET A 115 4.72 5.93 10.92
N TRP A 116 4.16 7.01 11.47
CA TRP A 116 4.09 8.28 10.77
C TRP A 116 4.37 9.46 11.69
N LEU A 117 4.87 10.53 11.08
CA LEU A 117 4.91 11.86 11.66
C LEU A 117 4.01 12.78 10.85
N LEU A 118 3.16 13.55 11.53
CA LEU A 118 2.43 14.68 10.94
C LEU A 118 3.12 15.95 11.39
N ARG A 119 3.56 16.76 10.44
CA ARG A 119 4.14 18.08 10.67
C ARG A 119 3.16 19.17 10.26
N GLN A 120 2.71 19.97 11.23
CA GLN A 120 1.92 21.17 11.02
C GLN A 120 2.83 22.37 10.70
N GLU A 121 2.39 23.25 9.81
CA GLU A 121 2.97 24.60 9.72
C GLU A 121 2.64 25.39 10.98
N VAL A 122 3.61 26.18 11.47
CA VAL A 122 3.45 27.09 12.61
C VAL A 122 4.06 28.44 12.29
N GLY A 123 3.43 29.52 12.76
CA GLY A 123 3.81 30.89 12.42
C GLY A 123 5.10 31.41 13.08
N SER A 124 5.71 30.65 13.99
CA SER A 124 6.98 31.03 14.62
C SER A 124 7.76 29.82 15.15
N PRO A 125 9.10 29.93 15.27
CA PRO A 125 9.93 28.86 15.86
C PRO A 125 9.52 28.50 17.29
N GLY A 126 9.02 29.45 18.09
CA GLY A 126 8.57 29.20 19.46
C GLY A 126 7.36 28.27 19.56
N ALA A 127 6.63 28.06 18.47
CA ALA A 127 5.52 27.12 18.38
C ALA A 127 5.92 25.73 17.84
N ASP A 128 7.20 25.53 17.50
CA ASP A 128 7.71 24.28 16.89
C ASP A 128 7.48 23.05 17.77
N TRP A 129 7.61 23.21 19.10
CA TRP A 129 7.51 22.12 20.07
C TRP A 129 6.20 21.32 19.99
N LYS A 130 5.11 21.92 19.50
CA LYS A 130 3.79 21.30 19.34
C LYS A 130 3.43 20.93 17.89
N ALA A 131 4.33 21.21 16.94
CA ALA A 131 4.03 21.13 15.51
C ALA A 131 4.09 19.69 14.96
N THR A 132 4.68 18.75 15.70
CA THR A 132 4.86 17.37 15.25
C THR A 132 4.02 16.40 16.07
N ARG A 133 3.18 15.60 15.40
CA ARG A 133 2.45 14.47 15.99
C ARG A 133 3.00 13.16 15.45
N VAL A 134 2.86 12.09 16.22
CA VAL A 134 3.32 10.74 15.86
C VAL A 134 2.20 9.73 16.03
N GLY A 135 2.20 8.69 15.20
CA GLY A 135 1.29 7.56 15.35
C GLY A 135 1.70 6.36 14.52
N THR A 136 0.84 5.34 14.52
CA THR A 136 0.99 4.11 13.76
C THR A 136 -0.23 3.88 12.88
N ASN A 137 -0.03 3.17 11.76
CA ASN A 137 -1.13 2.61 10.98
C ASN A 137 -0.75 1.23 10.46
N VAL A 138 -1.74 0.34 10.46
CA VAL A 138 -1.66 -0.95 9.77
C VAL A 138 -2.53 -0.86 8.53
N PHE A 139 -1.97 -1.20 7.37
CA PHE A 139 -2.72 -1.26 6.12
C PHE A 139 -2.87 -2.68 5.63
N THR A 140 -4.03 -2.97 5.04
CA THR A 140 -4.31 -4.24 4.35
C THR A 140 -4.73 -3.99 2.90
N ARG A 141 -4.47 -4.96 2.03
CA ARG A 141 -4.78 -4.83 0.59
C ARG A 141 -6.29 -4.83 0.35
N ILE A 142 -6.77 -3.93 -0.50
CA ILE A 142 -8.17 -3.93 -0.97
C ILE A 142 -8.29 -4.88 -2.16
N LYS A 143 -8.94 -6.03 -1.97
CA LYS A 143 -9.19 -7.01 -3.04
C LYS A 143 -10.33 -6.56 -3.98
N GLY A 144 -10.26 -6.91 -5.26
CA GLY A 144 -11.15 -6.42 -6.34
C GLY A 144 -12.66 -6.63 -6.13
N GLN A 145 -13.09 -7.57 -5.27
CA GLN A 145 -14.51 -7.72 -4.91
C GLN A 145 -15.02 -6.57 -4.01
N ASN A 146 -14.13 -5.94 -3.22
CA ASN A 146 -14.46 -4.80 -2.36
C ASN A 146 -14.47 -3.46 -3.11
N MET A 147 -14.07 -3.41 -4.39
CA MET A 147 -14.12 -2.19 -5.19
C MET A 147 -15.56 -1.83 -5.53
N ARG A 148 -16.40 -2.83 -5.85
CA ARG A 148 -17.84 -2.62 -6.11
C ARG A 148 -18.61 -2.24 -4.85
N GLU A 149 -18.28 -2.83 -3.70
CA GLU A 149 -18.92 -2.49 -2.42
C GLU A 149 -18.46 -1.13 -1.87
N SER A 150 -17.18 -0.78 -2.03
CA SER A 150 -16.68 0.57 -1.71
C SER A 150 -17.35 1.64 -2.57
N MET A 151 -17.54 1.39 -3.86
CA MET A 151 -18.24 2.33 -4.75
C MET A 151 -19.76 2.37 -4.48
N ARG A 152 -20.37 1.26 -4.05
CA ARG A 152 -21.80 1.18 -3.75
C ARG A 152 -22.16 1.83 -2.41
N SER A 153 -21.26 1.77 -1.42
CA SER A 153 -21.43 2.48 -0.13
C SER A 153 -21.29 4.00 -0.29
N ASP A 154 -20.46 4.48 -1.23
CA ASP A 154 -20.29 5.90 -1.52
C ASP A 154 -21.43 6.47 -2.39
N SER A 155 -22.14 5.63 -3.17
CA SER A 155 -23.29 6.06 -3.99
C SER A 155 -24.64 5.97 -3.26
N ALA A 156 -24.67 5.42 -2.04
CA ALA A 156 -25.88 5.23 -1.25
C ALA A 156 -25.98 6.18 -0.04
N ARG A 157 -25.13 7.22 0.01
CA ARG A 157 -25.19 8.31 1.01
C ARG A 157 -25.25 9.66 0.34
#